data_AF-A0A961XVP1-F1
#
_entry.id   AF-A0A961XVP1-F1
#
_cell.length_a   1.000
_cell.length_b   1.000
_cell.length_c   1.000
_cell.angle_alpha   90.00
_cell.angle_beta   90.00
_cell.angle_gamma   90.00
#
_symmetry.space_group_name_H-M   'P 1'
#
loop_
_entity.id
_entity.type
_entity.pdbx_description
1 polymer ?
#
loop_
_entity_poly.entity_id
_entity_poly.type
_entity_poly.pdbx_seq_one_letter_code
_entity_poly.pdbx_strand_id
1 'polypeptide(L)'
;MNNRVVVDPITRIEGHLRVEAELGEGGAIAGAWSSGTMVRGIELILKGRDPREAWAYAQRICGVCTLVHGIASVRAVENALGYEIPANAQIIRNLMVAAQYVHDHVMHFYHLHALDWVDVVSALKADPKATSELAQSISNYPKSSPGYFADTQKKLKDFVEAGQLGIFANGFWGHPDYKLPPEANLMAVAHYLEALSWQREVVQLHTVFGGKNPHPNFLVGGAPSPVSSATGGAAATAVNIVGLEQVRDVINRMREFVDQVYVP
;
A
#
# COMPACT_ATOMS: atom_id res chain seq x y z
N MET A 1 25.33 -30.52 -12.75
CA MET A 1 25.27 -29.09 -12.41
C MET A 1 24.18 -28.94 -11.37
N ASN A 2 24.38 -28.14 -10.32
CA ASN A 2 23.31 -27.92 -9.34
C ASN A 2 22.18 -27.13 -10.02
N ASN A 3 21.14 -27.85 -10.42
CA ASN A 3 19.92 -27.34 -11.05
C ASN A 3 19.03 -26.58 -10.06
N ARG A 4 19.58 -25.77 -9.15
CA ARG A 4 18.79 -25.13 -8.09
C ARG A 4 19.14 -23.65 -7.94
N VAL A 5 18.14 -22.81 -8.11
CA VAL A 5 18.19 -21.37 -7.85
C VAL A 5 17.59 -21.10 -6.49
N VAL A 6 18.25 -20.27 -5.70
CA VAL A 6 17.80 -19.87 -4.36
C VAL A 6 17.68 -18.35 -4.34
N VAL A 7 16.52 -17.84 -3.95
CA VAL A 7 16.31 -16.41 -3.74
C VAL A 7 15.96 -16.20 -2.27
N ASP A 8 16.94 -15.72 -1.52
CA ASP A 8 16.88 -15.47 -0.09
C ASP A 8 17.83 -14.32 0.26
N PRO A 9 17.32 -13.12 0.58
CA PRO A 9 15.92 -12.80 0.83
C PRO A 9 15.09 -12.61 -0.46
N ILE A 10 13.80 -12.92 -0.41
CA ILE A 10 12.81 -12.29 -1.29
C ILE A 10 12.58 -10.86 -0.80
N THR A 11 12.90 -9.88 -1.63
CA THR A 11 12.72 -8.45 -1.33
C THR A 11 11.41 -7.92 -1.89
N ARG A 12 11.05 -6.67 -1.54
CA ARG A 12 9.79 -6.03 -1.95
C ARG A 12 8.53 -6.83 -1.57
N ILE A 13 8.58 -7.51 -0.44
CA ILE A 13 7.44 -8.13 0.24
C ILE A 13 7.39 -7.69 1.69
N GLU A 14 6.29 -7.97 2.38
CA GLU A 14 6.26 -7.91 3.85
C GLU A 14 6.84 -9.20 4.44
N GLY A 15 7.62 -9.07 5.51
CA GLY A 15 8.14 -10.21 6.27
C GLY A 15 9.34 -10.92 5.63
N HIS A 16 9.43 -12.23 5.86
CA HIS A 16 10.58 -13.05 5.49
C HIS A 16 10.13 -14.29 4.70
N LEU A 17 10.63 -14.38 3.46
CA LEU A 17 10.36 -15.50 2.57
C LEU A 17 11.65 -15.93 1.89
N ARG A 18 11.78 -17.24 1.75
CA ARG A 18 12.78 -17.92 0.93
C ARG A 18 12.07 -18.72 -0.15
N VAL A 19 12.49 -18.54 -1.40
CA VAL A 19 12.01 -19.34 -2.53
C VAL A 19 13.19 -20.08 -3.16
N GLU A 20 12.98 -21.36 -3.43
CA GLU A 20 13.94 -22.20 -4.14
C GLU A 20 13.26 -22.79 -5.38
N ALA A 21 13.95 -22.81 -6.50
CA ALA A 21 13.46 -23.36 -7.75
C ALA A 21 14.47 -24.37 -8.30
N GLU A 22 13.98 -25.56 -8.66
CA GLU A 22 14.74 -26.55 -9.42
C GLU A 22 14.52 -26.32 -10.92
N LEU A 23 15.60 -26.26 -11.69
CA LEU A 23 15.57 -26.03 -13.13
C LEU A 23 15.59 -27.37 -13.88
N GLY A 24 14.64 -27.54 -14.81
CA GLY A 24 14.57 -28.65 -15.75
C GLY A 24 15.23 -28.33 -17.09
N GLU A 25 14.85 -29.08 -18.12
CA GLU A 25 15.31 -28.85 -19.50
C GLU A 25 14.92 -27.44 -19.99
N GLY A 26 15.82 -26.80 -20.74
CA GLY A 26 15.60 -25.46 -21.29
C GLY A 26 15.51 -24.33 -20.25
N GLY A 27 15.83 -24.59 -18.98
CA GLY A 27 15.78 -23.58 -17.91
C GLY A 27 14.38 -23.34 -17.33
N ALA A 28 13.39 -24.16 -17.68
CA ALA A 28 12.06 -24.11 -17.08
C ALA A 28 12.11 -24.57 -15.61
N ILE A 29 11.26 -23.99 -14.75
CA ILE A 29 11.13 -24.43 -13.35
C ILE A 29 10.43 -25.80 -13.33
N ALA A 30 11.14 -26.83 -12.86
CA ALA A 30 10.64 -28.19 -12.70
C ALA A 30 10.12 -28.47 -11.28
N GLY A 31 10.56 -27.69 -10.29
CA GLY A 31 10.10 -27.77 -8.91
C GLY A 31 10.29 -26.44 -8.19
N ALA A 32 9.44 -26.13 -7.21
CA ALA A 32 9.56 -24.90 -6.42
C ALA A 32 9.19 -25.15 -4.95
N TRP A 33 9.88 -24.47 -4.04
CA TRP A 33 9.64 -24.52 -2.60
C TRP A 33 9.48 -23.11 -2.06
N SER A 34 8.43 -22.91 -1.25
CA SER A 34 8.11 -21.65 -0.57
C SER A 34 8.25 -21.85 0.93
N SER A 35 9.15 -21.11 1.57
CA SER A 35 9.46 -21.23 2.99
C SER A 35 9.31 -19.89 3.70
N GLY A 36 8.29 -19.78 4.56
CA GLY A 36 8.18 -18.65 5.50
C GLY A 36 9.26 -18.75 6.57
N THR A 37 10.14 -17.77 6.65
CA THR A 37 11.36 -17.83 7.48
C THR A 37 11.24 -17.02 8.77
N MET A 38 10.01 -16.77 9.24
CA MET A 38 9.73 -16.07 10.50
C MET A 38 8.54 -16.65 11.28
N VAL A 39 8.55 -16.51 12.60
CA VAL A 39 7.42 -16.86 13.48
C VAL A 39 7.40 -15.95 14.71
N ARG A 40 6.21 -15.57 15.18
CA ARG A 40 6.00 -14.77 16.41
C ARG A 40 5.03 -15.39 17.42
N GLY A 41 4.09 -16.23 16.99
CA GLY A 41 3.19 -16.96 17.89
C GLY A 41 2.08 -16.11 18.55
N ILE A 42 1.46 -15.18 17.82
CA ILE A 42 0.36 -14.33 18.35
C ILE A 42 -0.80 -15.16 18.93
N GLU A 43 -1.09 -16.33 18.34
CA GLU A 43 -2.11 -17.26 18.83
C GLU A 43 -1.84 -17.76 20.26
N LEU A 44 -0.56 -17.98 20.60
CA LEU A 44 -0.15 -18.38 21.94
C LEU A 44 -0.22 -17.20 22.92
N ILE A 45 0.18 -16.02 22.47
CA ILE A 45 0.17 -14.77 23.27
C ILE A 45 -1.26 -14.37 23.67
N LEU A 46 -2.24 -14.69 22.82
CA LEU A 46 -3.65 -14.39 23.05
C LEU A 46 -4.33 -15.30 24.09
N LYS A 47 -3.73 -16.43 24.46
CA LYS A 47 -4.31 -17.33 25.47
C LYS A 47 -4.44 -16.63 26.83
N GLY A 48 -5.62 -16.69 27.41
CA GLY A 48 -5.93 -16.09 28.72
C GLY A 48 -6.06 -14.56 28.72
N ARG A 49 -5.99 -13.90 27.55
CA ARG A 49 -6.23 -12.46 27.42
C ARG A 49 -7.72 -12.16 27.43
N ASP A 50 -8.08 -10.95 27.87
CA ASP A 50 -9.46 -10.48 27.77
C ASP A 50 -9.85 -10.35 26.29
N PRO A 51 -10.99 -10.93 25.86
CA PRO A 51 -11.46 -10.83 24.48
C PRO A 51 -11.58 -9.38 23.96
N ARG A 52 -11.84 -8.40 24.84
CA ARG A 52 -11.94 -6.98 24.49
C ARG A 52 -10.62 -6.37 24.04
N GLU A 53 -9.49 -6.96 24.44
CA GLU A 53 -8.14 -6.51 24.10
C GLU A 53 -7.53 -7.27 22.93
N ALA A 54 -8.13 -8.41 22.55
CA ALA A 54 -7.56 -9.33 21.55
C ALA A 54 -7.23 -8.65 20.22
N TRP A 55 -8.07 -7.69 19.80
CA TRP A 55 -7.85 -6.94 18.56
C TRP A 55 -6.53 -6.17 18.56
N ALA A 56 -6.12 -5.63 19.72
CA ALA A 56 -4.91 -4.83 19.81
C ALA A 56 -3.66 -5.70 19.57
N TYR A 57 -3.67 -6.94 20.05
CA TYR A 57 -2.60 -7.92 19.81
C TYR A 57 -2.64 -8.47 18.39
N ALA A 58 -3.81 -8.94 17.95
CA ALA A 58 -4.00 -9.50 16.61
C ALA A 58 -3.64 -8.49 15.51
N GLN A 59 -3.96 -7.21 15.71
CA GLN A 59 -3.60 -6.16 14.76
C GLN A 59 -2.09 -6.04 14.50
N ARG A 60 -1.24 -6.40 15.47
CA ARG A 60 0.22 -6.38 15.30
C ARG A 60 0.74 -7.58 14.50
N ILE A 61 -0.15 -8.47 14.02
CA ILE A 61 0.24 -9.48 13.03
C ILE A 61 0.84 -8.83 11.78
N CYS A 62 0.35 -7.69 11.30
CA CYS A 62 0.95 -7.05 10.13
C CYS A 62 0.79 -5.54 10.15
N GLY A 63 1.86 -4.82 9.79
CA GLY A 63 1.86 -3.37 9.64
C GLY A 63 1.40 -2.88 8.27
N VAL A 64 1.44 -3.74 7.24
CA VAL A 64 1.00 -3.43 5.87
C VAL A 64 -0.52 -3.54 5.77
N CYS A 65 -1.08 -4.74 5.96
CA CYS A 65 -2.54 -4.95 6.06
C CYS A 65 -3.07 -4.57 7.46
N THR A 66 -2.68 -3.38 7.92
CA THR A 66 -2.64 -2.91 9.32
C THR A 66 -3.95 -2.93 10.08
N LEU A 67 -5.06 -3.01 9.35
CA LEU A 67 -6.42 -2.96 9.87
C LEU A 67 -7.04 -4.36 10.02
N VAL A 68 -6.76 -5.28 9.10
CA VAL A 68 -7.63 -6.43 8.83
C VAL A 68 -7.70 -7.41 10.01
N HIS A 69 -6.58 -7.63 10.70
CA HIS A 69 -6.55 -8.54 11.85
C HIS A 69 -7.28 -7.96 13.08
N GLY A 70 -7.19 -6.65 13.29
CA GLY A 70 -7.92 -5.97 14.37
C GLY A 70 -9.43 -6.06 14.16
N ILE A 71 -9.91 -5.75 12.95
CA ILE A 71 -11.34 -5.82 12.65
C ILE A 71 -11.88 -7.26 12.65
N ALA A 72 -11.10 -8.23 12.17
CA ALA A 72 -11.46 -9.65 12.23
C ALA A 72 -11.58 -10.12 13.69
N SER A 73 -10.64 -9.73 14.55
CA SER A 73 -10.69 -10.05 15.98
C SER A 73 -11.92 -9.47 16.66
N VAL A 74 -12.26 -8.19 16.39
CA VAL A 74 -13.47 -7.58 16.96
C VAL A 74 -14.74 -8.32 16.53
N ARG A 75 -14.86 -8.62 15.23
CA ARG A 75 -16.00 -9.39 14.68
C ARG A 75 -16.10 -10.79 15.29
N ALA A 76 -14.98 -11.47 15.51
CA ALA A 76 -14.98 -12.80 16.13
C ALA A 76 -15.49 -12.77 17.57
N VAL A 77 -15.08 -11.76 18.35
CA VAL A 77 -15.55 -11.59 19.74
C VAL A 77 -17.03 -11.24 19.78
N GLU A 78 -17.49 -10.32 18.92
CA GLU A 78 -18.90 -9.95 18.83
C GLU A 78 -19.77 -11.14 18.43
N ASN A 79 -19.31 -11.96 17.47
CA ASN A 79 -20.00 -13.19 17.09
C ASN A 79 -20.09 -14.18 18.26
N ALA A 80 -19.01 -14.39 18.99
CA ALA A 80 -19.00 -15.29 20.16
C ALA A 80 -19.94 -14.84 21.29
N LEU A 81 -20.14 -13.52 21.43
CA LEU A 81 -21.03 -12.93 22.44
C LEU A 81 -22.47 -12.72 21.94
N GLY A 82 -22.76 -12.93 20.66
CA GLY A 82 -24.05 -12.59 20.05
C GLY A 82 -24.35 -11.09 20.09
N TYR A 83 -23.33 -10.25 19.98
CA TYR A 83 -23.44 -8.80 20.14
C TYR A 83 -23.72 -8.09 18.79
N GLU A 84 -24.86 -7.40 18.68
CA GLU A 84 -25.17 -6.57 17.51
C GLU A 84 -24.60 -5.16 17.66
N ILE A 85 -24.02 -4.62 16.59
CA ILE A 85 -23.43 -3.28 16.59
C ILE A 85 -24.37 -2.25 15.94
N PRO A 86 -24.32 -0.97 16.34
CA PRO A 86 -25.06 0.09 15.66
C PRO A 86 -24.64 0.25 14.19
N ALA A 87 -25.59 0.61 13.33
CA ALA A 87 -25.36 0.78 11.89
C ALA A 87 -24.20 1.74 11.56
N ASN A 88 -24.07 2.84 12.30
CA ASN A 88 -22.98 3.80 12.11
C ASN A 88 -21.60 3.18 12.39
N ALA A 89 -21.49 2.29 13.38
CA ALA A 89 -20.24 1.59 13.65
C ALA A 89 -19.88 0.63 12.50
N GLN A 90 -20.85 -0.07 11.94
CA GLN A 90 -20.64 -0.92 10.76
C GLN A 90 -20.15 -0.10 9.56
N ILE A 91 -20.76 1.07 9.30
CA ILE A 91 -20.36 1.97 8.21
C ILE A 91 -18.93 2.47 8.41
N ILE A 92 -18.58 2.95 9.61
CA ILE A 92 -17.21 3.39 9.92
C ILE A 92 -16.21 2.27 9.67
N ARG A 93 -16.49 1.05 10.16
CA ARG A 93 -15.64 -0.12 9.93
C ARG A 93 -15.47 -0.42 8.44
N ASN A 94 -16.54 -0.37 7.66
CA ASN A 94 -16.50 -0.59 6.22
C ASN A 94 -15.68 0.48 5.49
N LEU A 95 -15.82 1.76 5.87
CA LEU A 95 -15.02 2.85 5.32
C LEU A 95 -13.53 2.65 5.59
N MET A 96 -13.15 2.27 6.81
CA MET A 96 -11.76 1.97 7.14
C MET A 96 -11.25 0.74 6.37
N VAL A 97 -12.04 -0.33 6.24
CA VAL A 97 -11.67 -1.50 5.42
C VAL A 97 -11.46 -1.12 3.95
N ALA A 98 -12.36 -0.35 3.36
CA ALA A 98 -12.26 0.10 1.98
C ALA A 98 -11.05 1.02 1.76
N ALA A 99 -10.78 1.92 2.71
CA ALA A 99 -9.61 2.79 2.70
C ALA A 99 -8.30 1.99 2.76
N GLN A 100 -8.22 0.99 3.64
CA GLN A 100 -7.09 0.05 3.69
C GLN A 100 -6.92 -0.65 2.35
N TYR A 101 -8.00 -1.18 1.76
CA TYR A 101 -7.94 -1.90 0.49
C TYR A 101 -7.29 -1.05 -0.61
N VAL A 102 -7.77 0.19 -0.79
CA VAL A 102 -7.24 1.10 -1.80
C VAL A 102 -5.77 1.47 -1.52
N HIS A 103 -5.43 1.82 -0.29
CA HIS A 103 -4.06 2.18 0.09
C HIS A 103 -3.09 1.01 -0.16
N ASP A 104 -3.42 -0.18 0.32
CA ASP A 104 -2.57 -1.37 0.23
C ASP A 104 -2.31 -1.76 -1.23
N HIS A 105 -3.35 -1.73 -2.08
CA HIS A 105 -3.23 -2.13 -3.50
C HIS A 105 -2.39 -1.14 -4.31
N VAL A 106 -2.58 0.17 -4.11
CA VAL A 106 -1.77 1.19 -4.79
C VAL A 106 -0.32 1.11 -4.32
N MET A 107 -0.09 0.90 -3.03
CA MET A 107 1.27 0.75 -2.48
C MET A 107 1.95 -0.52 -2.95
N HIS A 108 1.24 -1.65 -2.99
CA HIS A 108 1.73 -2.89 -3.56
C HIS A 108 2.12 -2.70 -5.03
N PHE A 109 1.23 -2.15 -5.85
CA PHE A 109 1.50 -1.95 -7.27
C PHE A 109 2.77 -1.13 -7.50
N TYR A 110 2.87 0.06 -6.92
CA TYR A 110 4.01 0.94 -7.18
C TYR A 110 5.28 0.51 -6.43
N HIS A 111 5.20 0.29 -5.12
CA HIS A 111 6.40 0.19 -4.28
C HIS A 111 6.89 -1.23 -4.05
N LEU A 112 6.06 -2.23 -4.31
CA LEU A 112 6.44 -3.63 -4.21
C LEU A 112 6.60 -4.27 -5.59
N HIS A 113 5.70 -3.98 -6.53
CA HIS A 113 5.60 -4.75 -7.78
C HIS A 113 6.15 -4.03 -9.02
N ALA A 114 5.99 -2.71 -9.14
CA ALA A 114 6.25 -1.99 -10.40
C ALA A 114 7.68 -2.15 -10.91
N LEU A 115 8.67 -2.27 -10.02
CA LEU A 115 10.06 -2.42 -10.40
C LEU A 115 10.40 -3.79 -11.04
N ASP A 116 9.47 -4.74 -11.07
CA ASP A 116 9.58 -5.93 -11.93
C ASP A 116 9.23 -5.66 -13.39
N TRP A 117 8.54 -4.54 -13.67
CA TRP A 117 8.00 -4.18 -14.98
C TRP A 117 8.59 -2.90 -15.56
N VAL A 118 9.06 -2.01 -14.69
CA VAL A 118 9.56 -0.68 -15.01
C VAL A 118 11.08 -0.65 -14.90
N ASP A 119 11.76 -0.42 -16.02
CA ASP A 119 13.21 -0.19 -16.03
C ASP A 119 13.52 1.28 -15.73
N VAL A 120 13.93 1.53 -14.48
CA VAL A 120 14.23 2.87 -13.99
C VAL A 120 15.41 3.50 -14.73
N VAL A 121 16.40 2.73 -15.15
CA VAL A 121 17.56 3.27 -15.89
C VAL A 121 17.14 3.64 -17.31
N SER A 122 16.26 2.86 -17.93
CA SER A 122 15.73 3.17 -19.26
C SER A 122 14.93 4.48 -19.29
N ALA A 123 14.32 4.90 -18.18
CA ALA A 123 13.60 6.18 -18.09
C ALA A 123 14.50 7.40 -18.36
N LEU A 124 15.81 7.29 -18.15
CA LEU A 124 16.79 8.35 -18.46
C LEU A 124 16.94 8.62 -19.96
N LYS A 125 16.45 7.71 -20.82
CA LYS A 125 16.50 7.83 -22.28
C LYS A 125 15.20 8.37 -22.89
N ALA A 126 14.18 8.60 -22.08
CA ALA A 126 12.88 9.03 -22.54
C ALA A 126 12.90 10.46 -23.10
N ASP A 127 12.07 10.74 -24.11
CA ASP A 127 11.69 12.11 -24.45
C ASP A 127 10.55 12.58 -23.52
N PRO A 128 10.75 13.63 -22.68
CA PRO A 128 9.71 14.15 -21.81
C PRO A 128 8.45 14.62 -22.54
N LYS A 129 8.57 15.10 -23.79
CA LYS A 129 7.42 15.50 -24.58
C LYS A 129 6.60 14.30 -25.03
N ALA A 130 7.25 13.26 -25.56
CA ALA A 130 6.58 12.00 -25.92
C ALA A 130 5.97 11.30 -24.69
N THR A 131 6.64 11.39 -23.54
CA THR A 131 6.10 10.90 -22.25
C THR A 131 4.82 11.64 -21.85
N SER A 132 4.80 12.96 -22.04
CA SER A 132 3.61 13.80 -21.82
C SER A 132 2.45 13.44 -22.73
N GLU A 133 2.72 13.26 -24.03
CA GLU A 133 1.73 12.82 -25.01
C GLU A 133 1.17 11.44 -24.66
N LEU A 134 2.02 10.49 -24.25
CA LEU A 134 1.60 9.16 -23.77
C LEU A 134 0.69 9.27 -22.55
N ALA A 135 1.10 10.00 -21.51
CA ALA A 135 0.33 10.13 -20.28
C ALA A 135 -1.06 10.75 -20.53
N GLN A 136 -1.14 11.77 -21.39
CA GLN A 136 -2.39 12.42 -21.77
C GLN A 136 -3.26 11.55 -22.68
N SER A 137 -2.69 10.57 -23.39
CA SER A 137 -3.46 9.65 -24.22
C SER A 137 -4.24 8.60 -23.43
N ILE A 138 -3.79 8.28 -22.20
CA ILE A 138 -4.39 7.24 -21.36
C ILE A 138 -5.17 7.78 -20.16
N SER A 139 -4.93 9.04 -19.77
CA SER A 139 -5.53 9.61 -18.57
C SER A 139 -5.65 11.14 -18.64
N ASN A 140 -6.63 11.68 -17.90
CA ASN A 140 -6.78 13.12 -17.68
C ASN A 140 -6.05 13.62 -16.43
N TYR A 141 -5.11 12.83 -15.88
CA TYR A 141 -4.36 13.21 -14.69
C TYR A 141 -3.57 14.52 -14.94
N PRO A 142 -3.71 15.54 -14.07
CA PRO A 142 -3.19 16.89 -14.36
C PRO A 142 -1.67 16.99 -14.37
N LYS A 143 -0.95 16.09 -13.67
CA LYS A 143 0.52 16.10 -13.63
C LYS A 143 1.11 15.33 -14.82
N SER A 144 0.90 15.88 -16.00
CA SER A 144 1.26 15.23 -17.27
C SER A 144 1.94 16.16 -18.26
N SER A 145 2.49 17.30 -17.82
CA SER A 145 3.16 18.26 -18.72
C SER A 145 4.57 17.80 -19.12
N PRO A 146 5.10 18.22 -20.28
CA PRO A 146 6.48 17.89 -20.67
C PRO A 146 7.51 18.38 -19.64
N GLY A 147 7.28 19.55 -19.04
CA GLY A 147 8.15 20.09 -17.99
C GLY A 147 8.17 19.24 -16.72
N TYR A 148 7.02 18.72 -16.30
CA TYR A 148 6.93 17.81 -15.15
C TYR A 148 7.75 16.52 -15.35
N PHE A 149 7.66 15.91 -16.53
CA PHE A 149 8.45 14.72 -16.86
C PHE A 149 9.93 15.04 -17.03
N ALA A 150 10.29 16.21 -17.57
CA ALA A 150 11.68 16.65 -17.67
C ALA A 150 12.31 16.87 -16.28
N ASP A 151 11.58 17.48 -15.35
CA ASP A 151 12.03 17.67 -13.98
C ASP A 151 12.17 16.33 -13.23
N THR A 152 11.25 15.40 -13.46
CA THR A 152 11.31 14.03 -12.91
C THR A 152 12.53 13.27 -13.44
N GLN A 153 12.75 13.32 -14.76
CA GLN A 153 13.91 12.69 -15.40
C GLN A 153 15.22 13.31 -14.89
N LYS A 154 15.28 14.63 -14.77
CA LYS A 154 16.44 15.33 -14.20
C LYS A 154 16.72 14.88 -12.78
N LYS A 155 15.70 14.82 -11.92
CA LYS A 155 15.85 14.33 -10.54
C LYS A 155 16.38 12.90 -10.50
N LEU A 156 15.89 12.04 -11.39
CA LEU A 156 16.38 10.66 -11.49
C LEU A 156 17.83 10.61 -11.98
N LYS A 157 18.17 11.44 -12.98
CA LYS A 157 19.53 11.55 -13.51
C LYS A 157 20.51 11.99 -12.43
N ASP A 158 20.18 13.06 -11.71
CA ASP A 158 21.01 13.59 -10.61
C ASP A 158 21.23 12.51 -9.53
N PHE A 159 20.20 11.72 -9.21
CA PHE A 159 20.29 10.61 -8.27
C PHE A 159 21.22 9.48 -8.75
N VAL A 160 21.17 9.14 -10.05
CA VAL A 160 22.04 8.14 -10.66
C VAL A 160 23.49 8.62 -10.74
N GLU A 161 23.71 9.86 -11.17
CA GLU A 161 25.03 10.48 -11.31
C GLU A 161 25.74 10.68 -9.96
N ALA A 162 24.98 10.85 -8.87
CA ALA A 162 25.53 10.86 -7.52
C ALA A 162 26.16 9.52 -7.09
N GLY A 163 25.93 8.43 -7.83
CA GLY A 163 26.50 7.11 -7.56
C GLY A 163 25.94 6.39 -6.33
N GLN A 164 24.94 6.98 -5.65
CA GLN A 164 24.28 6.43 -4.46
C GLN A 164 22.88 5.92 -4.81
N LEU A 165 22.82 4.84 -5.59
CA LEU A 165 21.57 4.33 -6.19
C LEU A 165 20.53 3.81 -5.17
N GLY A 166 20.88 3.69 -3.89
CA GLY A 166 19.95 3.30 -2.83
C GLY A 166 19.15 2.05 -3.17
N ILE A 167 17.82 2.16 -3.18
CA ILE A 167 16.90 1.07 -3.52
C ILE A 167 17.01 0.57 -4.98
N PHE A 168 17.67 1.32 -5.86
CA PHE A 168 17.91 0.95 -7.26
C PHE A 168 19.28 0.31 -7.50
N ALA A 169 20.13 0.19 -6.47
CA ALA A 169 21.42 -0.46 -6.59
C ALA A 169 21.25 -1.96 -6.90
N ASN A 170 22.07 -2.50 -7.81
CA ASN A 170 22.06 -3.92 -8.21
C ASN A 170 20.68 -4.47 -8.62
N GLY A 171 19.82 -3.61 -9.18
CA GLY A 171 18.57 -4.02 -9.79
C GLY A 171 18.78 -4.73 -11.13
N PHE A 172 17.71 -5.33 -11.68
CA PHE A 172 17.74 -6.09 -12.93
C PHE A 172 17.69 -5.22 -14.20
N TRP A 173 18.09 -3.95 -14.10
CA TRP A 173 17.97 -2.96 -15.18
C TRP A 173 18.61 -3.44 -16.49
N GLY A 174 17.91 -3.28 -17.61
CA GLY A 174 18.32 -3.79 -18.92
C GLY A 174 18.05 -5.29 -19.15
N HIS A 175 17.44 -6.01 -18.20
CA HIS A 175 17.03 -7.39 -18.42
C HIS A 175 16.11 -7.50 -19.66
N PRO A 176 16.30 -8.50 -20.54
CA PRO A 176 15.55 -8.60 -21.80
C PRO A 176 14.02 -8.70 -21.62
N ASP A 177 13.54 -9.06 -20.43
CA ASP A 177 12.10 -9.14 -20.14
C ASP A 177 11.45 -7.80 -19.79
N TYR A 178 12.22 -6.74 -19.55
CA TYR A 178 11.64 -5.39 -19.54
C TYR A 178 11.23 -5.01 -20.97
N LYS A 179 9.93 -4.78 -21.18
CA LYS A 179 9.35 -4.51 -22.51
C LYS A 179 8.86 -3.08 -22.71
N LEU A 180 8.76 -2.30 -21.63
CA LEU A 180 8.25 -0.94 -21.71
C LEU A 180 9.23 -0.01 -22.44
N PRO A 181 8.74 0.88 -23.33
CA PRO A 181 9.59 1.91 -23.91
C PRO A 181 10.06 2.91 -22.84
N PRO A 182 11.15 3.66 -23.08
CA PRO A 182 11.66 4.68 -22.16
C PRO A 182 10.58 5.65 -21.64
N GLU A 183 9.67 6.09 -22.51
CA GLU A 183 8.58 7.03 -22.18
C GLU A 183 7.62 6.43 -21.14
N ALA A 184 7.21 5.17 -21.31
CA ALA A 184 6.36 4.47 -20.35
C ALA A 184 7.09 4.25 -19.02
N ASN A 185 8.40 3.96 -19.06
CA ASN A 185 9.20 3.85 -17.84
C ASN A 185 9.28 5.18 -17.09
N LEU A 186 9.51 6.31 -17.78
CA LEU A 186 9.55 7.63 -17.14
C LEU A 186 8.19 8.02 -16.54
N MET A 187 7.09 7.75 -17.26
CA MET A 187 5.74 7.95 -16.74
C MET A 187 5.50 7.13 -15.47
N ALA A 188 5.83 5.84 -15.49
CA ALA A 188 5.65 4.95 -14.35
C ALA A 188 6.54 5.33 -13.15
N VAL A 189 7.77 5.80 -13.37
CA VAL A 189 8.64 6.35 -12.31
C VAL A 189 8.03 7.62 -11.71
N ALA A 190 7.43 8.50 -12.52
CA ALA A 190 6.73 9.67 -12.00
C ALA A 190 5.55 9.25 -11.12
N HIS A 191 4.72 8.32 -11.59
CA HIS A 191 3.59 7.79 -10.83
C HIS A 191 4.01 7.06 -9.56
N TYR A 192 5.13 6.33 -9.57
CA TYR A 192 5.74 5.73 -8.37
C TYR A 192 6.02 6.79 -7.29
N LEU A 193 6.62 7.91 -7.67
CA LEU A 193 6.92 9.01 -6.75
C LEU A 193 5.66 9.75 -6.27
N GLU A 194 4.66 9.88 -7.13
CA GLU A 194 3.35 10.44 -6.77
C GLU A 194 2.61 9.54 -5.79
N ALA A 195 2.60 8.22 -6.01
CA ALA A 195 1.99 7.25 -5.12
C ALA A 195 2.64 7.30 -3.72
N LEU A 196 3.97 7.45 -3.64
CA LEU A 196 4.69 7.60 -2.37
C LEU A 196 4.25 8.84 -1.58
N SER A 197 3.89 9.90 -2.30
CA SER A 197 3.40 11.13 -1.69
C SER A 197 1.92 11.05 -1.33
N TRP A 198 1.10 10.49 -2.22
CA TRP A 198 -0.34 10.33 -2.06
C TRP A 198 -0.70 9.45 -0.85
N GLN A 199 0.03 8.35 -0.64
CA GLN A 199 -0.30 7.34 0.35
C GLN A 199 -0.40 7.88 1.80
N ARG A 200 0.41 8.88 2.17
CA ARG A 200 0.38 9.47 3.51
C ARG A 200 -0.87 10.33 3.76
N GLU A 201 -1.43 10.90 2.70
CA GLU A 201 -2.60 11.79 2.79
C GLU A 201 -3.85 10.95 3.01
N VAL A 202 -3.95 9.82 2.31
CA VAL A 202 -5.18 9.02 2.30
C VAL A 202 -5.34 8.15 3.55
N VAL A 203 -4.28 7.88 4.30
CA VAL A 203 -4.38 7.19 5.59
C VAL A 203 -5.03 8.06 6.69
N GLN A 204 -5.25 9.36 6.46
CA GLN A 204 -5.92 10.24 7.41
C GLN A 204 -7.35 9.79 7.74
N LEU A 205 -8.02 9.04 6.86
CA LEU A 205 -9.33 8.44 7.17
C LEU A 205 -9.23 7.50 8.39
N HIS A 206 -8.17 6.69 8.48
CA HIS A 206 -7.91 5.87 9.67
C HIS A 206 -7.58 6.73 10.90
N THR A 207 -6.92 7.87 10.71
CA THR A 207 -6.64 8.81 11.80
C THR A 207 -7.92 9.41 12.37
N VAL A 208 -8.90 9.79 11.54
CA VAL A 208 -10.19 10.34 12.00
C VAL A 208 -11.00 9.29 12.78
N PHE A 209 -11.10 8.06 12.28
CA PHE A 209 -11.96 7.02 12.88
C PHE A 209 -11.27 6.09 13.88
N GLY A 210 -9.94 6.04 13.87
CA GLY A 210 -9.14 5.12 14.66
C GLY A 210 -7.97 5.80 15.38
N GLY A 211 -7.80 7.10 15.25
CA GLY A 211 -6.78 7.90 15.94
C GLY A 211 -5.38 7.86 15.33
N LYS A 212 -5.05 6.84 14.52
CA LYS A 212 -3.73 6.74 13.86
C LYS A 212 -3.71 5.74 12.70
N ASN A 213 -2.65 5.84 11.90
CA ASN A 213 -2.20 4.82 10.95
C ASN A 213 -0.65 4.82 10.96
N PRO A 214 0.04 3.65 10.97
CA PRO A 214 -0.51 2.29 11.06
C PRO A 214 -1.17 1.97 12.41
N HIS A 215 -1.88 0.85 12.44
CA HIS A 215 -2.56 0.28 13.61
C HIS A 215 -3.63 1.19 14.27
N PRO A 216 -4.72 1.54 13.55
CA PRO A 216 -5.84 2.28 14.13
C PRO A 216 -6.49 1.54 15.30
N ASN A 217 -7.16 2.27 16.20
CA ASN A 217 -7.85 1.67 17.34
C ASN A 217 -9.22 1.11 16.94
N PHE A 218 -9.66 0.07 17.66
CA PHE A 218 -11.00 -0.52 17.53
C PHE A 218 -11.68 -0.67 18.90
N LEU A 219 -12.96 -1.02 18.86
CA LEU A 219 -13.78 -1.27 20.04
C LEU A 219 -14.73 -2.45 19.78
N VAL A 220 -14.70 -3.45 20.67
CA VAL A 220 -15.73 -4.50 20.70
C VAL A 220 -17.08 -3.87 21.06
N GLY A 221 -18.09 -4.08 20.22
CA GLY A 221 -19.42 -3.50 20.34
C GLY A 221 -19.65 -2.24 19.49
N GLY A 222 -18.66 -1.73 18.75
CA GLY A 222 -18.87 -0.56 17.89
C GLY A 222 -17.63 0.05 17.24
N ALA A 223 -17.50 1.38 17.33
CA ALA A 223 -16.34 2.13 16.85
C ALA A 223 -15.86 3.07 17.96
N PRO A 224 -14.55 3.33 18.09
CA PRO A 224 -14.02 4.17 19.15
C PRO A 224 -14.27 5.68 18.92
N SER A 225 -14.70 6.07 17.72
CA SER A 225 -14.95 7.45 17.34
C SER A 225 -16.44 7.81 17.49
N PRO A 226 -16.87 8.42 18.60
CA PRO A 226 -18.22 8.95 18.73
C PRO A 226 -18.49 10.05 17.70
N VAL A 227 -19.72 10.16 17.23
CA VAL A 227 -20.15 11.17 16.26
C VAL A 227 -21.09 12.16 16.95
N SER A 228 -20.88 13.45 16.75
CA SER A 228 -21.72 14.51 17.34
C SER A 228 -21.85 15.70 16.40
N SER A 229 -23.07 16.24 16.29
CA SER A 229 -23.35 17.54 15.66
C SER A 229 -23.35 18.71 16.66
N ALA A 230 -23.31 18.42 17.96
CA ALA A 230 -23.26 19.43 19.01
C ALA A 230 -21.87 20.08 19.11
N THR A 231 -21.82 21.32 19.60
CA THR A 231 -20.59 22.08 19.82
C THR A 231 -20.29 22.25 21.32
N GLY A 232 -19.01 22.27 21.67
CA GLY A 232 -18.54 22.48 23.05
C GLY A 232 -18.48 21.23 23.94
N GLY A 233 -17.79 21.34 25.08
CA GLY A 233 -17.64 20.24 26.04
C GLY A 233 -17.05 18.96 25.43
N ALA A 234 -17.56 17.79 25.83
CA ALA A 234 -17.12 16.50 25.30
C ALA A 234 -17.40 16.33 23.79
N ALA A 235 -18.41 17.03 23.24
CA ALA A 235 -18.73 16.99 21.81
C ALA A 235 -17.64 17.64 20.95
N ALA A 236 -16.78 18.50 21.52
CA ALA A 236 -15.64 19.06 20.82
C ALA A 236 -14.58 18.00 20.44
N THR A 237 -14.62 16.81 21.06
CA THR A 237 -13.68 15.71 20.80
C THR A 237 -14.27 14.59 19.92
N ALA A 238 -15.55 14.72 19.56
CA ALA A 238 -16.24 13.76 18.70
C ALA A 238 -16.01 14.07 17.21
N VAL A 239 -16.20 13.06 16.35
CA VAL A 239 -16.26 13.26 14.90
C VAL A 239 -17.47 14.15 14.59
N ASN A 240 -17.21 15.32 14.04
CA ASN A 240 -18.21 16.31 13.66
C ASN A 240 -18.20 16.52 12.14
N ILE A 241 -18.90 17.54 11.66
CA ILE A 241 -19.00 17.83 10.23
C ILE A 241 -17.64 18.05 9.56
N VAL A 242 -16.69 18.70 10.24
CA VAL A 242 -15.34 18.95 9.71
C VAL A 242 -14.58 17.63 9.55
N GLY A 243 -14.66 16.73 10.53
CA GLY A 243 -14.06 15.40 10.43
C GLY A 243 -14.66 14.56 9.29
N LEU A 244 -15.98 14.67 9.07
CA LEU A 244 -16.66 13.97 7.97
C LEU A 244 -16.31 14.58 6.60
N GLU A 245 -16.13 15.90 6.51
CA GLU A 245 -15.62 16.56 5.30
C GLU A 245 -14.20 16.10 4.96
N GLN A 246 -13.31 16.00 5.96
CA GLN A 246 -11.97 15.44 5.74
C GLN A 246 -12.01 14.01 5.21
N VAL A 247 -12.89 13.16 5.76
CA VAL A 247 -13.10 11.79 5.28
C VAL A 247 -13.58 11.78 3.83
N ARG A 248 -14.54 12.62 3.46
CA ARG A 248 -15.03 12.75 2.08
C ARG A 248 -13.91 13.16 1.13
N ASP A 249 -13.10 14.14 1.52
CA ASP A 249 -12.01 14.65 0.69
C ASP A 249 -10.92 13.60 0.48
N VAL A 250 -10.61 12.80 1.52
CA VAL A 250 -9.73 11.63 1.39
C VAL A 250 -10.29 10.60 0.41
N ILE A 251 -11.57 10.26 0.50
CA ILE A 251 -12.21 9.32 -0.42
C ILE A 251 -12.14 9.83 -1.87
N ASN A 252 -12.37 11.12 -2.09
CA ASN A 252 -12.26 11.72 -3.43
C ASN A 252 -10.83 11.61 -3.97
N ARG A 253 -9.81 11.92 -3.15
CA ARG A 253 -8.40 11.77 -3.53
C ARG A 253 -8.03 10.32 -3.82
N MET A 254 -8.59 9.36 -3.08
CA MET A 254 -8.39 7.95 -3.35
C MET A 254 -8.95 7.56 -4.72
N ARG A 255 -10.20 7.95 -5.00
CA ARG A 255 -10.85 7.64 -6.28
C ARG A 255 -10.15 8.29 -7.46
N GLU A 256 -9.83 9.58 -7.36
CA GLU A 256 -9.11 10.31 -8.40
C GLU A 256 -7.77 9.64 -8.74
N PHE A 257 -6.96 9.30 -7.74
CA PHE A 257 -5.68 8.65 -7.97
C PHE A 257 -5.84 7.23 -8.54
N VAL A 258 -6.82 6.46 -8.05
CA VAL A 258 -7.08 5.13 -8.58
C VAL A 258 -7.49 5.22 -10.06
N ASP A 259 -8.49 6.03 -10.35
CA ASP A 259 -9.12 6.10 -11.68
C ASP A 259 -8.21 6.76 -12.73
N GLN A 260 -7.31 7.66 -12.32
CA GLN A 260 -6.49 8.45 -13.23
C GLN A 260 -5.00 8.09 -13.21
N VAL A 261 -4.51 7.33 -12.24
CA VAL A 261 -3.07 7.01 -12.10
C VAL A 261 -2.80 5.52 -11.93
N TYR A 262 -3.57 4.82 -11.08
CA TYR A 262 -3.32 3.39 -10.83
C TYR A 262 -3.90 2.48 -11.92
N VAL A 263 -5.13 2.76 -12.38
CA VAL A 263 -5.82 1.90 -13.36
C VAL A 263 -5.32 2.07 -14.79
N PRO A 264 -5.13 3.31 -15.32
CA PRO A 264 -4.57 3.51 -16.67
C PRO A 264 -3.12 3.03 -16.77
#